data_AF-A0A257CHM2-F1
#
_entry.id   AF-A0A257CHM2-F1
#
_cell.length_a   1.000
_cell.length_b   1.000
_cell.length_c   1.000
_cell.angle_alpha   90.00
_cell.angle_beta   90.00
_cell.angle_gamma   90.00
#
_symmetry.space_group_name_H-M   'P 1'
#
loop_
_entity.id
_entity.type
_entity.pdbx_description
1 polymer ?
#
loop_
_entity_poly.entity_id
_entity_poly.type
_entity_poly.pdbx_seq_one_letter_code
_entity_poly.pdbx_strand_id
1 'polypeptide(L)'
;MEGTSVEVRLQGDVVRRWDELYGFPLLLPTEYYSDTIFTNRITKPSVNFRTLDLNLLRVFDAVMAEGSLTRSAGVLAMTQPAVSHALKRLHDAVGEALFVRTAHGMSPTPRAQALWPQVRAALSGLQQALAPSEFDPSADEVNFRLAMVDATAVLLMPLLVRATEQQRALANFRVLPLATRDPRAMIERGEADLAVGHFPDAVAAIAAAGEETPLRHLRLYDTRYVCVMRPGHPLARGPLTLDAFCDAHHLLVSFSGRPQGFVDQALTNLGRTRRIVLTVNQFYTAGQVVTRSDLLTVLPLSFISATGNQDHLVVRELPFDLNRVRVEMVWHMRKDSDPAHRWLRGLVAAGRQDTPDQPPAAAPASAR
;
A
#
# COMPACT_ATOMS: atom_id res chain seq x y z
N MET A 1 -3.82 -62.70 35.04
CA MET A 1 -2.35 -62.58 35.02
C MET A 1 -2.02 -61.15 34.63
N GLU A 2 -1.00 -60.62 35.28
CA GLU A 2 -0.80 -59.19 35.58
C GLU A 2 -0.55 -58.30 34.36
N GLY A 3 -1.08 -57.07 34.44
CA GLY A 3 -0.68 -55.95 33.60
C GLY A 3 -0.22 -54.81 34.51
N THR A 4 1.08 -54.61 34.54
CA THR A 4 1.81 -53.68 35.41
C THR A 4 1.39 -52.23 35.17
N SER A 5 0.87 -51.56 36.20
CA SER A 5 0.67 -50.11 36.25
C SER A 5 2.00 -49.42 36.51
N VAL A 6 2.45 -48.58 35.57
CA VAL A 6 3.59 -47.66 35.78
C VAL A 6 3.03 -46.33 36.25
N GLU A 7 3.16 -46.07 37.54
CA GLU A 7 2.78 -44.83 38.20
C GLU A 7 3.95 -43.83 38.07
N VAL A 8 3.85 -42.85 37.17
CA VAL A 8 4.84 -41.77 37.07
C VAL A 8 4.46 -40.68 38.06
N ARG A 9 5.11 -40.67 39.24
CA ARG A 9 5.08 -39.52 40.16
C ARG A 9 5.85 -38.35 39.54
N LEU A 10 5.13 -37.31 39.11
CA LEU A 10 5.75 -36.01 38.85
C LEU A 10 5.94 -35.27 40.18
N GLN A 11 7.18 -35.22 40.63
CA GLN A 11 7.63 -34.52 41.83
C GLN A 11 7.75 -33.01 41.54
N GLY A 12 6.96 -32.19 42.24
CA GLY A 12 7.37 -30.92 42.89
C GLY A 12 7.95 -29.72 42.13
N ASP A 13 8.36 -29.80 40.87
CA ASP A 13 9.30 -28.79 40.32
C ASP A 13 8.69 -27.59 39.58
N VAL A 14 7.38 -27.57 39.33
CA VAL A 14 6.78 -26.47 38.53
C VAL A 14 6.34 -25.28 39.40
N VAL A 15 6.09 -25.47 40.70
CA VAL A 15 5.56 -24.41 41.57
C VAL A 15 6.65 -23.52 42.15
N ARG A 16 7.88 -24.04 42.34
CA ARG A 16 8.98 -23.28 42.98
C ARG A 16 9.51 -22.11 42.15
N ARG A 17 9.28 -22.10 40.83
CA ARG A 17 9.93 -21.14 39.92
C ARG A 17 9.25 -19.78 39.83
N TRP A 18 8.07 -19.60 40.43
CA TRP A 18 7.28 -18.37 40.33
C TRP A 18 7.60 -17.36 41.45
N ASP A 19 7.77 -17.85 42.68
CA ASP A 19 8.05 -16.99 43.85
C ASP A 19 9.46 -16.36 43.80
N GLU A 20 10.43 -17.04 43.19
CA GLU A 20 11.82 -16.55 43.04
C GLU A 20 11.97 -15.43 42.00
N LEU A 21 11.01 -15.25 41.08
CA LEU A 21 11.14 -14.30 39.97
C LEU A 21 10.46 -12.93 40.22
N TYR A 22 9.43 -12.84 41.08
CA TYR A 22 8.61 -11.62 41.18
C TYR A 22 8.13 -11.20 42.58
N GLY A 23 8.52 -11.87 43.67
CA GLY A 23 8.48 -11.29 45.02
C GLY A 23 7.11 -10.95 45.63
N PHE A 24 5.99 -11.46 45.10
CA PHE A 24 4.66 -11.36 45.73
C PHE A 24 3.88 -12.68 45.59
N PRO A 25 3.16 -13.14 46.64
CA PRO A 25 2.37 -14.36 46.57
C PRO A 25 1.11 -14.14 45.72
N LEU A 26 0.88 -15.03 44.75
CA LEU A 26 -0.36 -15.08 43.99
C LEU A 26 -1.49 -15.62 44.90
N LEU A 27 -2.27 -14.72 45.48
CA LEU A 27 -3.53 -15.09 46.15
C LEU A 27 -4.61 -15.34 45.09
N LEU A 28 -4.72 -16.58 44.62
CA LEU A 28 -5.94 -17.06 43.96
C LEU A 28 -6.65 -18.08 44.87
N PRO A 29 -7.96 -17.94 45.12
CA PRO A 29 -8.72 -18.86 45.97
C PRO A 29 -8.74 -20.29 45.41
N THR A 30 -8.69 -21.25 46.34
CA THR A 30 -8.54 -22.70 46.15
C THR A 30 -9.76 -23.42 45.53
N GLU A 31 -10.63 -22.72 44.80
CA GLU A 31 -11.92 -23.27 44.32
C GLU A 31 -12.00 -23.46 42.78
N TYR A 32 -10.88 -23.42 42.07
CA TYR A 32 -10.83 -23.68 40.62
C TYR A 32 -9.97 -24.90 40.24
N TYR A 33 -10.00 -25.95 41.06
CA TYR A 33 -9.45 -27.26 40.71
C TYR A 33 -10.52 -28.35 40.88
N SER A 34 -11.51 -28.33 40.00
CA SER A 34 -12.31 -29.53 39.71
C SER A 34 -12.60 -29.61 38.22
N ASP A 35 -12.26 -30.77 37.66
CA ASP A 35 -12.75 -31.32 36.39
C ASP A 35 -12.45 -30.53 35.12
N THR A 36 -11.17 -30.22 34.87
CA THR A 36 -10.71 -30.16 33.48
C THR A 36 -10.52 -31.58 32.98
N ILE A 37 -11.59 -32.14 32.39
CA ILE A 37 -11.50 -33.28 31.49
C ILE A 37 -10.48 -32.88 30.41
N PHE A 38 -9.27 -33.43 30.48
CA PHE A 38 -8.36 -33.50 29.35
C PHE A 38 -9.02 -34.40 28.30
N THR A 39 -9.98 -33.84 27.56
CA THR A 39 -10.39 -34.41 26.29
C THR A 39 -9.15 -34.31 25.41
N ASN A 40 -8.63 -35.48 25.08
CA ASN A 40 -7.57 -35.70 24.12
C ASN A 40 -7.93 -34.92 22.85
N ARG A 41 -7.41 -33.69 22.71
CA ARG A 41 -7.62 -32.87 21.54
C ARG A 41 -6.72 -33.49 20.49
N ILE A 42 -7.29 -34.46 19.77
CA ILE A 42 -6.69 -35.07 18.58
C ILE A 42 -6.13 -33.91 17.77
N THR A 43 -4.82 -33.79 17.76
CA THR A 43 -4.08 -32.83 16.96
C THR A 43 -4.54 -33.05 15.53
N LYS A 44 -5.32 -32.12 14.96
CA LYS A 44 -5.63 -32.15 13.54
C LYS A 44 -4.29 -32.28 12.81
N PRO A 45 -4.13 -33.25 11.88
CA PRO A 45 -2.87 -33.41 11.17
C PRO A 45 -2.49 -32.07 10.54
N SER A 46 -1.34 -31.53 10.91
CA SER A 46 -0.80 -30.35 10.27
C SER A 46 -0.34 -30.75 8.88
N VAL A 47 -0.86 -30.09 7.86
CA VAL A 47 -0.47 -30.32 6.46
C VAL A 47 1.05 -30.15 6.35
N ASN A 48 1.77 -31.22 6.02
CA ASN A 48 3.19 -31.11 5.72
C ASN A 48 3.36 -30.57 4.30
N PHE A 49 3.53 -29.25 4.21
CA PHE A 49 3.65 -28.55 2.94
C PHE A 49 4.84 -29.01 2.09
N ARG A 50 5.91 -29.54 2.70
CA ARG A 50 7.10 -30.02 1.97
C ARG A 50 6.83 -31.28 1.16
N THR A 51 5.85 -32.07 1.56
CA THR A 51 5.48 -33.35 0.91
C THR A 51 4.15 -33.26 0.17
N LEU A 52 3.51 -32.09 0.17
CA LEU A 52 2.23 -31.90 -0.50
C LEU A 52 2.45 -31.85 -2.02
N ASP A 53 1.75 -32.73 -2.74
CA ASP A 53 1.69 -32.69 -4.19
C ASP A 53 0.84 -31.50 -4.64
N LEU A 54 1.47 -30.44 -5.14
CA LEU A 54 0.79 -29.20 -5.53
C LEU A 54 -0.17 -29.40 -6.72
N ASN A 55 -0.06 -30.50 -7.48
CA ASN A 55 -1.04 -30.81 -8.52
C ASN A 55 -2.43 -31.09 -7.92
N LEU A 56 -2.52 -31.49 -6.65
CA LEU A 56 -3.79 -31.69 -5.96
C LEU A 56 -4.60 -30.38 -5.85
N LEU A 57 -3.92 -29.23 -5.78
CA LEU A 57 -4.57 -27.92 -5.72
C LEU A 57 -5.23 -27.55 -7.06
N ARG A 58 -4.63 -27.94 -8.19
CA ARG A 58 -5.24 -27.77 -9.53
C ARG A 58 -6.49 -28.62 -9.68
N VAL A 59 -6.47 -29.85 -9.17
CA VAL A 59 -7.64 -30.74 -9.16
C VAL A 59 -8.77 -30.16 -8.30
N PHE A 60 -8.42 -29.64 -7.13
CA PHE A 60 -9.36 -28.96 -6.24
C PHE A 60 -10.04 -27.77 -6.90
N ASP A 61 -9.27 -26.87 -7.50
CA ASP A 61 -9.80 -25.68 -8.19
C ASP A 61 -10.76 -26.06 -9.33
N ALA A 62 -10.39 -27.04 -10.16
CA ALA A 62 -11.24 -27.51 -11.26
C ALA A 62 -12.54 -28.17 -10.77
N VAL A 63 -12.54 -28.88 -9.63
CA VAL A 63 -13.78 -29.47 -9.08
C VAL A 63 -14.65 -28.44 -8.38
N MET A 64 -14.06 -27.43 -7.74
CA MET A 64 -14.80 -26.27 -7.23
C MET A 64 -15.50 -25.51 -8.35
N ALA A 65 -14.83 -25.28 -9.49
CA ALA A 65 -15.38 -24.56 -10.63
C ALA A 65 -16.49 -25.35 -11.34
N GLU A 66 -16.24 -26.63 -11.60
CA GLU A 66 -17.14 -27.45 -12.44
C GLU A 66 -18.26 -28.14 -11.66
N GLY A 67 -18.11 -28.39 -10.36
CA GLY A 67 -19.07 -29.17 -9.56
C GLY A 67 -19.25 -30.63 -10.01
N SER A 68 -18.40 -31.14 -10.90
CA SER A 68 -18.49 -32.49 -11.47
C SER A 68 -17.12 -33.08 -11.77
N LEU A 69 -16.85 -34.28 -11.24
CA LEU A 69 -15.59 -34.99 -11.47
C LEU A 69 -15.34 -35.29 -12.94
N THR A 70 -16.39 -35.58 -13.71
CA THR A 70 -16.27 -35.90 -15.14
C THR A 70 -15.92 -34.66 -15.96
N ARG A 71 -16.52 -33.49 -15.65
CA ARG A 71 -16.17 -32.24 -16.34
C ARG A 71 -14.78 -31.76 -15.96
N SER A 72 -14.43 -31.80 -14.68
CA SER A 72 -13.08 -31.45 -14.23
C SER A 72 -12.00 -32.35 -14.84
N ALA A 73 -12.29 -33.65 -15.03
CA ALA A 73 -11.39 -34.56 -15.73
C ALA A 73 -11.15 -34.13 -17.18
N GLY A 74 -12.19 -33.69 -17.89
CA GLY A 74 -12.08 -33.11 -19.22
C GLY A 74 -11.20 -31.86 -19.27
N VAL A 75 -11.46 -30.89 -18.36
CA VAL A 75 -10.68 -29.64 -18.28
C VAL A 75 -9.20 -29.89 -17.96
N LEU A 76 -8.92 -30.87 -17.09
CA LEU A 76 -7.56 -31.20 -16.66
C LEU A 76 -6.83 -32.17 -17.59
N ALA A 77 -7.48 -32.65 -18.66
CA ALA A 77 -7.00 -33.74 -19.52
C ALA A 77 -6.59 -34.99 -18.70
N MET A 78 -7.38 -35.33 -17.69
CA MET A 78 -7.20 -36.48 -16.80
C MET A 78 -8.36 -37.47 -16.96
N THR A 79 -8.20 -38.69 -16.42
CA THR A 79 -9.34 -39.61 -16.27
C THR A 79 -10.12 -39.28 -14.99
N GLN A 80 -11.43 -39.53 -15.00
CA GLN A 80 -12.28 -39.31 -13.82
C GLN A 80 -11.84 -40.09 -12.56
N PRO A 81 -11.35 -41.35 -12.65
CA PRO A 81 -10.72 -42.04 -11.51
C PRO A 81 -9.49 -41.31 -10.96
N ALA A 82 -8.65 -40.72 -11.82
CA ALA A 82 -7.47 -39.98 -11.39
C ALA A 82 -7.83 -38.69 -10.63
N VAL A 83 -8.84 -37.95 -11.10
CA VAL A 83 -9.41 -36.78 -10.40
C VAL A 83 -9.99 -37.18 -9.03
N SER A 84 -10.75 -38.28 -8.97
CA SER A 84 -11.32 -38.78 -7.72
C SER A 84 -10.23 -39.19 -6.72
N HIS A 85 -9.16 -39.84 -7.20
CA HIS A 85 -8.04 -40.26 -6.37
C HIS A 85 -7.22 -39.06 -5.86
N ALA A 86 -7.01 -38.05 -6.69
CA ALA A 86 -6.35 -36.81 -6.29
C ALA A 86 -7.15 -36.07 -5.19
N LEU A 87 -8.48 -35.96 -5.31
CA LEU A 87 -9.31 -35.40 -4.23
C LEU A 87 -9.19 -36.18 -2.93
N LYS A 88 -9.15 -37.51 -3.00
CA LYS A 88 -8.95 -38.35 -1.80
C LYS A 88 -7.61 -38.04 -1.12
N ARG A 89 -6.52 -37.98 -1.89
CA ARG A 89 -5.20 -37.60 -1.37
C ARG A 89 -5.20 -36.19 -0.74
N LEU A 90 -5.95 -35.25 -1.32
CA LEU A 90 -6.08 -33.91 -0.76
C LEU A 90 -6.88 -33.91 0.54
N HIS A 91 -7.96 -34.70 0.63
CA HIS A 91 -8.70 -34.88 1.88
C HIS A 91 -7.80 -35.46 2.97
N ASP A 92 -7.01 -36.49 2.64
CA ASP A 92 -6.09 -37.13 3.58
C ASP A 92 -5.01 -36.15 4.05
N ALA A 93 -4.50 -35.29 3.15
CA ALA A 93 -3.51 -34.27 3.49
C ALA A 93 -4.07 -33.15 4.38
N VAL A 94 -5.30 -32.69 4.14
CA VAL A 94 -5.95 -31.61 4.91
C VAL A 94 -6.61 -32.14 6.19
N GLY A 95 -6.84 -33.46 6.29
CA GLY A 95 -7.44 -34.13 7.44
C GLY A 95 -8.96 -34.01 7.52
N GLU A 96 -9.63 -33.49 6.49
CA GLU A 96 -11.09 -33.37 6.43
C GLU A 96 -11.63 -33.41 5.00
N ALA A 97 -12.91 -33.77 4.84
CA ALA A 97 -13.57 -33.81 3.54
C ALA A 97 -13.83 -32.40 3.00
N LEU A 98 -13.43 -32.15 1.75
CA LEU A 98 -13.63 -30.88 1.05
C LEU A 98 -14.87 -30.91 0.15
N PHE A 99 -15.33 -32.10 -0.25
CA PHE A 99 -16.53 -32.26 -1.06
C PHE A 99 -17.40 -33.42 -0.57
N VAL A 100 -18.70 -33.28 -0.80
CA VAL A 100 -19.71 -34.32 -0.59
C VAL A 100 -20.40 -34.63 -1.92
N ARG A 101 -20.70 -35.91 -2.15
CA ARG A 101 -21.45 -36.34 -3.33
C ARG A 101 -22.94 -36.09 -3.10
N THR A 102 -23.59 -35.47 -4.08
CA THR A 102 -25.02 -35.15 -4.07
C THR A 102 -25.67 -35.64 -5.35
N ALA A 103 -27.01 -35.59 -5.42
CA ALA A 103 -27.75 -35.92 -6.64
C ALA A 103 -27.36 -35.04 -7.85
N HIS A 104 -26.81 -33.84 -7.61
CA HIS A 104 -26.43 -32.86 -8.63
C HIS A 104 -24.92 -32.86 -8.94
N GLY A 105 -24.15 -33.79 -8.37
CA GLY A 105 -22.69 -33.87 -8.56
C GLY A 105 -21.92 -33.71 -7.26
N MET A 106 -20.81 -32.97 -7.30
CA MET A 106 -19.96 -32.72 -6.13
C MET A 106 -20.28 -31.36 -5.53
N SER A 107 -20.70 -31.33 -4.26
CA SER A 107 -20.94 -30.09 -3.52
C SER A 107 -19.77 -29.80 -2.59
N PRO A 108 -19.24 -28.56 -2.56
CA PRO A 108 -18.16 -28.20 -1.65
C PRO A 108 -18.66 -28.09 -0.21
N THR A 109 -17.81 -28.44 0.75
CA THR A 109 -18.05 -28.18 2.18
C THR A 109 -17.76 -26.72 2.52
N PRO A 110 -18.21 -26.19 3.67
CA PRO A 110 -17.86 -24.83 4.10
C PRO A 110 -16.35 -24.59 4.16
N ARG A 111 -15.58 -25.62 4.50
CA ARG A 111 -14.12 -25.57 4.49
C ARG A 111 -13.55 -25.35 3.09
N ALA A 112 -14.05 -26.10 2.10
CA ALA A 112 -13.63 -25.95 0.71
C ALA A 112 -13.96 -24.56 0.16
N GLN A 113 -15.15 -24.04 0.48
CA GLN A 113 -15.54 -22.69 0.09
C GLN A 113 -14.60 -21.62 0.68
N ALA A 114 -14.20 -21.75 1.95
CA ALA A 114 -13.25 -20.85 2.59
C ALA A 114 -11.82 -20.97 2.03
N LEU A 115 -11.42 -22.17 1.60
CA LEU A 115 -10.08 -22.46 1.07
C LEU A 115 -9.91 -21.98 -0.38
N TRP A 116 -10.99 -22.02 -1.17
CA TRP A 116 -10.93 -21.83 -2.62
C TRP A 116 -10.34 -20.51 -3.11
N PRO A 117 -10.70 -19.33 -2.55
CA PRO A 117 -10.09 -18.07 -2.96
C PRO A 117 -8.57 -18.05 -2.77
N GLN A 118 -8.08 -18.62 -1.65
CA GLN A 118 -6.64 -18.64 -1.34
C GLN A 118 -5.86 -19.56 -2.29
N VAL A 119 -6.44 -20.73 -2.62
CA VAL A 119 -5.82 -21.66 -3.57
C VAL A 119 -5.80 -21.07 -4.97
N ARG A 120 -6.89 -20.44 -5.41
CA ARG A 120 -6.96 -19.79 -6.72
C ARG A 120 -5.93 -18.66 -6.84
N ALA A 121 -5.80 -17.81 -5.82
CA ALA A 121 -4.79 -16.75 -5.81
C ALA A 121 -3.35 -17.31 -5.90
N ALA A 122 -3.04 -18.39 -5.18
CA ALA A 122 -1.73 -19.03 -5.24
C ALA A 122 -1.44 -19.66 -6.61
N LEU A 123 -2.42 -20.34 -7.21
CA LEU A 123 -2.30 -20.91 -8.55
C LEU A 123 -2.16 -19.83 -9.63
N SER A 124 -2.93 -18.74 -9.55
CA SER A 124 -2.79 -17.59 -10.45
C SER A 124 -1.40 -16.97 -10.32
N GLY A 125 -0.89 -16.78 -9.09
CA GLY A 125 0.48 -16.29 -8.88
C GLY A 125 1.56 -17.18 -9.48
N LEU A 126 1.43 -18.51 -9.38
CA LEU A 126 2.34 -19.46 -10.03
C LEU A 126 2.21 -19.43 -11.57
N GLN A 127 0.99 -19.31 -12.09
CA GLN A 127 0.74 -19.20 -13.52
C GLN A 127 1.34 -17.91 -14.09
N GLN A 128 1.13 -16.76 -13.44
CA GLN A 128 1.74 -15.50 -13.83
C GLN A 128 3.27 -15.55 -13.81
N ALA A 129 3.86 -16.30 -12.87
CA ALA A 129 5.31 -16.46 -12.79
C ALA A 129 5.89 -17.37 -13.90
N LEU A 130 5.15 -18.38 -14.34
CA LEU A 130 5.63 -19.42 -15.28
C LEU A 130 5.18 -19.19 -16.74
N ALA A 131 4.04 -18.55 -16.94
CA ALA A 131 3.42 -18.28 -18.23
C ALA A 131 2.69 -16.91 -18.15
N PRO A 132 3.40 -15.80 -18.38
CA PRO A 132 2.80 -14.47 -18.33
C PRO A 132 1.66 -14.39 -19.34
N SER A 133 0.44 -14.46 -18.85
CA SER A 133 -0.79 -14.23 -19.60
C SER A 133 -1.11 -12.74 -19.52
N GLU A 134 -2.04 -12.26 -20.36
CA GLU A 134 -2.61 -10.93 -20.18
C GLU A 134 -3.26 -10.86 -18.79
N PHE A 135 -3.01 -9.77 -18.07
CA PHE A 135 -3.67 -9.50 -16.80
C PHE A 135 -5.13 -9.16 -17.08
N ASP A 136 -6.07 -9.91 -16.50
CA ASP A 136 -7.49 -9.60 -16.51
C ASP A 136 -7.83 -8.89 -15.20
N PRO A 137 -8.04 -7.55 -15.21
CA PRO A 137 -8.33 -6.82 -14.00
C PRO A 137 -9.54 -7.37 -13.25
N SER A 138 -10.54 -7.95 -13.94
CA SER A 138 -11.79 -8.42 -13.33
C SER A 138 -11.70 -9.82 -12.70
N ALA A 139 -10.65 -10.58 -13.02
CA ALA A 139 -10.46 -11.96 -12.56
C ALA A 139 -9.20 -12.16 -11.72
N ASP A 140 -8.16 -11.36 -11.95
CA ASP A 140 -6.87 -11.47 -11.27
C ASP A 140 -6.79 -10.50 -10.07
N GLU A 141 -6.75 -11.06 -8.87
CA GLU A 141 -6.54 -10.26 -7.67
C GLU A 141 -5.08 -9.77 -7.56
N VAL A 142 -4.89 -8.47 -7.37
CA VAL A 142 -3.55 -7.87 -7.26
C VAL A 142 -3.49 -6.84 -6.13
N ASN A 143 -2.33 -6.77 -5.48
CA ASN A 143 -2.07 -5.81 -4.41
C ASN A 143 -0.94 -4.86 -4.84
N PHE A 144 -1.24 -3.56 -4.92
CA PHE A 144 -0.27 -2.53 -5.29
C PHE A 144 0.09 -1.65 -4.10
N ARG A 145 1.39 -1.45 -3.88
CA ARG A 145 1.94 -0.53 -2.88
C ARG A 145 2.47 0.71 -3.58
N LEU A 146 1.81 1.84 -3.35
CA LEU A 146 2.10 3.11 -4.01
C LEU A 146 2.71 4.06 -3.01
N ALA A 147 3.94 4.50 -3.25
CA ALA A 147 4.60 5.45 -2.38
C ALA A 147 4.47 6.88 -2.89
N MET A 148 3.89 7.75 -2.08
CA MET A 148 3.66 9.15 -2.46
C MET A 148 3.43 10.01 -1.23
N VAL A 149 3.40 11.33 -1.43
CA VAL A 149 2.96 12.27 -0.40
C VAL A 149 1.44 12.37 -0.35
N ASP A 150 0.90 12.87 0.76
CA ASP A 150 -0.54 13.03 0.96
C ASP A 150 -1.18 13.87 -0.16
N ALA A 151 -0.52 14.95 -0.62
CA ALA A 151 -1.03 15.75 -1.73
C ALA A 151 -1.25 14.94 -3.01
N THR A 152 -0.27 14.12 -3.40
CA THR A 152 -0.39 13.25 -4.57
C THR A 152 -1.51 12.23 -4.36
N ALA A 153 -1.63 11.66 -3.16
CA ALA A 153 -2.66 10.67 -2.85
C ALA A 153 -4.08 11.27 -2.97
N VAL A 154 -4.29 12.48 -2.44
CA VAL A 154 -5.58 13.19 -2.54
C VAL A 154 -5.98 13.43 -4.00
N LEU A 155 -5.02 13.74 -4.87
CA LEU A 155 -5.28 14.01 -6.28
C LEU A 155 -5.46 12.74 -7.13
N LEU A 156 -4.70 11.68 -6.82
CA LEU A 156 -4.60 10.49 -7.66
C LEU A 156 -5.53 9.37 -7.23
N MET A 157 -5.63 9.08 -5.93
CA MET A 157 -6.34 7.89 -5.44
C MET A 157 -7.83 7.88 -5.76
N PRO A 158 -8.60 9.00 -5.66
CA PRO A 158 -10.00 8.99 -6.04
C PRO A 158 -10.22 8.59 -7.51
N LEU A 159 -9.29 8.97 -8.40
CA LEU A 159 -9.36 8.67 -9.82
C LEU A 159 -9.05 7.19 -10.09
N LEU A 160 -8.01 6.65 -9.42
CA LEU A 160 -7.65 5.24 -9.51
C LEU A 160 -8.76 4.34 -8.97
N VAL A 161 -9.29 4.64 -7.78
CA VAL A 161 -10.36 3.84 -7.17
C VAL A 161 -11.60 3.85 -8.05
N ARG A 162 -12.02 5.00 -8.56
CA ARG A 162 -13.16 5.09 -9.49
C ARG A 162 -12.93 4.26 -10.75
N ALA A 163 -11.75 4.34 -11.36
CA ALA A 163 -11.44 3.57 -12.57
C ALA A 163 -11.43 2.06 -12.29
N THR A 164 -10.87 1.64 -11.16
CA THR A 164 -10.87 0.25 -10.69
C THR A 164 -12.29 -0.26 -10.48
N GLU A 165 -13.15 0.49 -9.79
CA GLU A 165 -14.56 0.12 -9.59
C GLU A 165 -15.34 0.03 -10.91
N GLN A 166 -15.15 0.98 -11.82
CA GLN A 166 -15.78 0.99 -13.13
C GLN A 166 -15.40 -0.23 -13.98
N GLN A 167 -14.14 -0.67 -13.90
CA GLN A 167 -13.65 -1.87 -14.57
C GLN A 167 -13.99 -3.16 -13.82
N ARG A 168 -14.62 -3.08 -12.63
CA ARG A 168 -14.83 -4.19 -11.70
C ARG A 168 -13.53 -4.94 -11.38
N ALA A 169 -12.42 -4.20 -11.30
CA ALA A 169 -11.11 -4.78 -11.13
C ALA A 169 -10.86 -5.23 -9.68
N LEU A 170 -10.24 -6.39 -9.49
CA LEU A 170 -9.87 -6.97 -8.21
C LEU A 170 -8.51 -6.42 -7.71
N ALA A 171 -8.33 -5.10 -7.79
CA ALA A 171 -7.09 -4.43 -7.41
C ALA A 171 -7.21 -3.77 -6.04
N ASN A 172 -6.31 -4.14 -5.12
CA ASN A 172 -6.16 -3.54 -3.82
C ASN A 172 -5.00 -2.53 -3.83
N PHE A 173 -5.20 -1.34 -3.25
CA PHE A 173 -4.17 -0.31 -3.16
C PHE A 173 -3.76 -0.06 -1.72
N ARG A 174 -2.45 0.02 -1.48
CA ARG A 174 -1.86 0.48 -0.22
C ARG A 174 -0.99 1.70 -0.50
N VAL A 175 -1.32 2.83 0.13
CA VAL A 175 -0.48 4.03 0.04
C VAL A 175 0.58 4.01 1.15
N LEU A 176 1.83 4.21 0.77
CA LEU A 176 2.98 4.27 1.67
C LEU A 176 3.52 5.70 1.75
N PRO A 177 3.86 6.21 2.94
CA PRO A 177 4.39 7.55 3.09
C PRO A 177 5.84 7.63 2.60
N LEU A 178 6.21 8.79 2.07
CA LEU A 178 7.60 9.13 1.75
C LEU A 178 8.26 9.85 2.94
N ALA A 179 9.33 9.28 3.48
CA ALA A 179 10.15 9.94 4.51
C ALA A 179 11.22 10.88 3.92
N THR A 180 11.56 10.71 2.65
CA THR A 180 12.54 11.52 1.92
C THR A 180 12.07 11.76 0.48
N ARG A 181 12.78 12.61 -0.27
CA ARG A 181 12.57 12.80 -1.72
C ARG A 181 13.32 11.76 -2.57
N ASP A 182 13.70 10.63 -1.98
CA ASP A 182 14.41 9.56 -2.67
C ASP A 182 13.66 8.23 -2.47
N PRO A 183 12.91 7.76 -3.49
CA PRO A 183 12.16 6.51 -3.39
C PRO A 183 13.01 5.27 -3.73
N ARG A 184 14.27 5.42 -4.20
CA ARG A 184 15.03 4.35 -4.85
C ARG A 184 15.15 3.10 -3.99
N ALA A 185 15.63 3.25 -2.75
CA ALA A 185 15.83 2.13 -1.84
C ALA A 185 14.54 1.32 -1.57
N MET A 186 13.41 2.00 -1.43
CA MET A 186 12.11 1.37 -1.19
C MET A 186 11.62 0.60 -2.42
N ILE A 187 11.85 1.13 -3.62
CA ILE A 187 11.48 0.47 -4.89
C ILE A 187 12.40 -0.74 -5.17
N GLU A 188 13.71 -0.59 -4.93
CA GLU A 188 14.71 -1.66 -5.09
C GLU A 188 14.45 -2.82 -4.13
N ARG A 189 14.26 -2.52 -2.85
CA ARG A 189 13.89 -3.52 -1.82
C ARG A 189 12.49 -4.11 -2.02
N GLY A 190 11.71 -3.56 -2.94
CA GLY A 190 10.36 -4.02 -3.23
C GLY A 190 9.41 -3.79 -2.06
N GLU A 191 9.64 -2.74 -1.28
CA GLU A 191 8.73 -2.23 -0.24
C GLU A 191 7.55 -1.49 -0.88
N ALA A 192 7.80 -0.78 -1.98
CA ALA A 192 6.79 -0.17 -2.85
C ALA A 192 6.92 -0.72 -4.28
N ASP A 193 5.80 -0.78 -4.99
CA ASP A 193 5.74 -1.21 -6.38
C ASP A 193 5.88 -0.04 -7.34
N LEU A 194 5.37 1.14 -6.96
CA LEU A 194 5.45 2.38 -7.73
C LEU A 194 5.59 3.57 -6.76
N ALA A 195 6.51 4.49 -7.05
CA ALA A 195 6.58 5.77 -6.34
C ALA A 195 6.10 6.89 -7.25
N VAL A 196 5.32 7.85 -6.73
CA VAL A 196 4.81 9.00 -7.50
C VAL A 196 5.11 10.30 -6.75
N GLY A 197 5.83 11.22 -7.38
CA GLY A 197 6.24 12.47 -6.76
C GLY A 197 7.35 13.20 -7.51
N HIS A 198 7.91 14.21 -6.85
CA HIS A 198 9.04 14.99 -7.37
C HIS A 198 10.35 14.48 -6.75
N PHE A 199 11.19 13.84 -7.57
CA PHE A 199 12.40 13.11 -7.14
C PHE A 199 13.64 13.53 -7.96
N PRO A 200 14.05 14.81 -7.91
CA PRO A 200 15.05 15.35 -8.83
C PRO A 200 16.38 14.60 -8.81
N ASP A 201 16.90 14.29 -7.61
CA ASP A 201 18.18 13.59 -7.46
C ASP A 201 18.10 12.12 -7.93
N ALA A 202 16.99 11.45 -7.62
CA ALA A 202 16.78 10.07 -8.03
C ALA A 202 16.66 9.97 -9.56
N VAL A 203 15.91 10.87 -10.18
CA VAL A 203 15.72 10.90 -11.64
C VAL A 203 17.01 11.28 -12.36
N ALA A 204 17.77 12.24 -11.84
CA ALA A 204 19.09 12.57 -12.37
C ALA A 204 20.04 11.36 -12.32
N ALA A 205 20.05 10.63 -11.21
CA ALA A 205 20.86 9.42 -11.06
C ALA A 205 20.41 8.29 -12.01
N ILE A 206 19.10 8.10 -12.19
CA ILE A 206 18.56 7.12 -13.15
C ILE A 206 18.98 7.49 -14.58
N ALA A 207 18.83 8.76 -14.96
CA ALA A 207 19.22 9.24 -16.29
C ALA A 207 20.73 9.11 -16.53
N ALA A 208 21.56 9.40 -15.53
CA ALA A 208 23.01 9.27 -15.62
C ALA A 208 23.46 7.81 -15.76
N ALA A 209 22.77 6.87 -15.11
CA ALA A 209 23.07 5.44 -15.18
C ALA A 209 22.53 4.76 -16.45
N GLY A 210 21.56 5.37 -17.15
CA GLY A 210 21.01 4.84 -18.39
C GLY A 210 20.38 3.46 -18.21
N GLU A 211 20.74 2.50 -19.07
CA GLU A 211 20.18 1.14 -19.03
C GLU A 211 20.69 0.29 -17.86
N GLU A 212 21.82 0.65 -17.26
CA GLU A 212 22.45 -0.12 -16.17
C GLU A 212 21.69 -0.03 -14.84
N THR A 213 20.87 1.00 -14.65
CA THR A 213 20.06 1.14 -13.45
C THR A 213 18.90 0.13 -13.42
N PRO A 214 18.58 -0.45 -12.25
CA PRO A 214 17.41 -1.30 -12.10
C PRO A 214 16.09 -0.52 -12.03
N LEU A 215 16.13 0.81 -12.18
CA LEU A 215 14.97 1.68 -12.05
C LEU A 215 14.54 2.24 -13.39
N ARG A 216 13.25 2.52 -13.51
CA ARG A 216 12.62 3.18 -14.65
C ARG A 216 11.77 4.31 -14.13
N HIS A 217 11.60 5.34 -14.95
CA HIS A 217 10.77 6.48 -14.61
C HIS A 217 9.97 6.97 -15.81
N LEU A 218 8.85 7.62 -15.54
CA LEU A 218 8.07 8.33 -16.53
C LEU A 218 7.60 9.66 -15.95
N ARG A 219 7.86 10.74 -16.69
CA ARG A 219 7.34 12.06 -16.38
C ARG A 219 5.83 12.07 -16.55
N LEU A 220 5.11 12.55 -15.53
CA LEU A 220 3.67 12.71 -15.56
C LEU A 220 3.29 14.14 -15.95
N TYR A 221 3.86 15.14 -15.27
CA TYR A 221 3.60 16.56 -15.54
C TYR A 221 4.64 17.45 -14.89
N ASP A 222 4.63 18.74 -15.27
CA ASP A 222 5.37 19.79 -14.57
C ASP A 222 4.39 20.70 -13.85
N THR A 223 4.85 21.27 -12.75
CA THR A 223 4.23 22.43 -12.10
C THR A 223 5.34 23.34 -11.58
N ARG A 224 4.98 24.39 -10.85
CA ARG A 224 5.92 25.35 -10.27
C ARG A 224 5.54 25.63 -8.82
N TYR A 225 6.51 26.11 -8.06
CA TYR A 225 6.27 26.57 -6.70
C TYR A 225 5.62 27.95 -6.70
N VAL A 226 4.73 28.15 -5.74
CA VAL A 226 4.05 29.42 -5.47
C VAL A 226 4.02 29.70 -3.98
N CYS A 227 4.01 30.97 -3.61
CA CYS A 227 3.76 31.41 -2.25
C CYS A 227 2.25 31.42 -1.98
N VAL A 228 1.85 30.87 -0.84
CA VAL A 228 0.46 30.67 -0.44
C VAL A 228 0.24 31.26 0.95
N MET A 229 -0.86 31.97 1.13
CA MET A 229 -1.23 32.66 2.37
C MET A 229 -2.75 32.79 2.50
N ARG A 230 -3.26 33.14 3.69
CA ARG A 230 -4.69 33.48 3.85
C ARG A 230 -5.07 34.77 3.11
N PRO A 231 -6.34 34.96 2.69
CA PRO A 231 -6.80 36.18 2.01
C PRO A 231 -6.54 37.49 2.76
N GLY A 232 -6.60 37.49 4.09
CA GLY A 232 -6.36 38.68 4.92
C GLY A 232 -4.90 38.89 5.35
N HIS A 233 -3.96 38.15 4.77
CA HIS A 233 -2.53 38.32 5.06
C HIS A 233 -2.04 39.71 4.61
N PRO A 234 -1.18 40.41 5.37
CA PRO A 234 -0.67 41.73 4.96
C PRO A 234 0.00 41.74 3.58
N LEU A 235 0.61 40.62 3.18
CA LEU A 235 1.26 40.42 1.87
C LEU A 235 0.34 39.84 0.78
N ALA A 236 -0.95 39.65 1.05
CA ALA A 236 -1.89 39.13 0.05
C ALA A 236 -2.05 40.09 -1.13
N ARG A 237 -1.93 41.40 -0.89
CA ARG A 237 -2.07 42.49 -1.89
C ARG A 237 -0.72 43.19 -2.13
N GLY A 238 -0.57 43.83 -3.29
CA GLY A 238 0.66 44.54 -3.65
C GLY A 238 1.82 43.60 -4.02
N PRO A 239 2.99 44.12 -4.42
CA PRO A 239 4.13 43.28 -4.83
C PRO A 239 4.68 42.48 -3.64
N LEU A 240 4.89 41.17 -3.82
CA LEU A 240 5.62 40.35 -2.87
C LEU A 240 7.10 40.52 -3.20
N THR A 241 7.84 41.31 -2.40
CA THR A 241 9.29 41.51 -2.57
C THR A 241 10.07 40.40 -1.85
N LEU A 242 11.35 40.22 -2.21
CA LEU A 242 12.22 39.26 -1.54
C LEU A 242 12.37 39.59 -0.05
N ASP A 243 12.50 40.87 0.30
CA ASP A 243 12.58 41.33 1.69
C ASP A 243 11.32 40.99 2.48
N ALA A 244 10.16 41.39 1.97
CA ALA A 244 8.89 41.10 2.62
C ALA A 244 8.64 39.60 2.78
N PHE A 245 9.06 38.79 1.80
CA PHE A 245 8.99 37.34 1.88
C PHE A 245 9.89 36.78 2.98
N CYS A 246 11.15 37.24 3.09
CA CYS A 246 12.10 36.78 4.10
C CYS A 246 11.72 37.21 5.53
N ASP A 247 11.15 38.40 5.69
CA ASP A 247 10.75 38.96 6.98
C ASP A 247 9.48 38.30 7.56
N ALA A 248 8.66 37.69 6.70
CA ALA A 248 7.47 36.97 7.13
C ALA A 248 7.80 35.66 7.87
N HIS A 249 6.83 35.13 8.61
CA HIS A 249 6.91 33.82 9.22
C HIS A 249 6.44 32.73 8.25
N HIS A 250 7.10 31.57 8.26
CA HIS A 250 6.83 30.50 7.29
C HIS A 250 6.43 29.18 7.95
N LEU A 251 5.57 28.46 7.25
CA LEU A 251 5.34 27.03 7.40
C LEU A 251 6.03 26.27 6.27
N LEU A 252 6.84 25.27 6.62
CA LEU A 252 7.49 24.38 5.67
C LEU A 252 6.81 23.00 5.64
N VAL A 253 6.53 22.51 4.42
CA VAL A 253 6.23 21.09 4.19
C VAL A 253 7.52 20.33 3.88
N SER A 254 7.93 19.46 4.80
CA SER A 254 9.16 18.68 4.76
C SER A 254 8.89 17.20 4.98
N PHE A 255 9.35 16.37 4.05
CA PHE A 255 9.11 14.91 4.11
C PHE A 255 9.93 14.27 5.24
N SER A 256 11.13 14.81 5.49
CA SER A 256 12.05 14.34 6.53
C SER A 256 11.83 15.00 7.90
N GLY A 257 10.91 15.96 7.99
CA GLY A 257 10.70 16.78 9.19
C GLY A 257 11.80 17.81 9.46
N ARG A 258 12.86 17.86 8.65
CA ARG A 258 13.92 18.87 8.80
C ARG A 258 13.41 20.25 8.35
N PRO A 259 13.76 21.35 9.05
CA PRO A 259 13.31 22.70 8.73
C PRO A 259 14.15 23.31 7.58
N GLN A 260 14.39 22.55 6.51
CA GLN A 260 15.15 23.00 5.34
C GLN A 260 14.64 22.27 4.09
N GLY A 261 14.46 23.01 2.99
CA GLY A 261 14.07 22.47 1.70
C GLY A 261 14.59 23.28 0.51
N PHE A 262 14.02 23.06 -0.68
CA PHE A 262 14.47 23.70 -1.92
C PHE A 262 14.40 25.24 -1.87
N VAL A 263 13.38 25.78 -1.21
CA VAL A 263 13.23 27.23 -1.02
C VAL A 263 14.39 27.76 -0.16
N ASP A 264 14.74 27.07 0.92
CA ASP A 264 15.80 27.51 1.83
C ASP A 264 17.18 27.43 1.17
N GLN A 265 17.41 26.42 0.32
CA GLN A 265 18.61 26.35 -0.50
C GLN A 265 18.69 27.52 -1.50
N ALA A 266 17.59 27.85 -2.18
CA ALA A 266 17.54 28.96 -3.12
C ALA A 266 17.79 30.31 -2.44
N LEU A 267 17.18 30.53 -1.26
CA LEU A 267 17.43 31.74 -0.46
C LEU A 267 18.89 31.82 0.00
N THR A 268 19.48 30.70 0.43
CA THR A 268 20.89 30.65 0.84
C THR A 268 21.82 31.08 -0.29
N ASN A 269 21.55 30.65 -1.53
CA ASN A 269 22.32 31.05 -2.71
C ASN A 269 22.19 32.56 -3.02
N LEU A 270 21.13 33.21 -2.55
CA LEU A 270 20.91 34.66 -2.63
C LEU A 270 21.47 35.41 -1.40
N GLY A 271 22.13 34.73 -0.47
CA GLY A 271 22.59 35.32 0.80
C GLY A 271 21.45 35.69 1.75
N ARG A 272 20.29 35.04 1.61
CA ARG A 272 19.07 35.30 2.39
C ARG A 272 18.68 34.10 3.23
N THR A 273 17.89 34.36 4.27
CA THR A 273 17.26 33.35 5.11
C THR A 273 15.82 33.76 5.37
N ARG A 274 15.02 32.83 5.90
CA ARG A 274 13.64 33.08 6.35
C ARG A 274 13.41 32.40 7.68
N ARG A 275 12.38 32.84 8.41
CA ARG A 275 12.00 32.22 9.69
C ARG A 275 10.93 31.14 9.48
N ILE A 276 11.30 29.87 9.67
CA ILE A 276 10.35 28.75 9.69
C ILE A 276 9.83 28.57 11.12
N VAL A 277 8.55 28.85 11.34
CA VAL A 277 7.87 28.72 12.64
C VAL A 277 7.32 27.32 12.84
N LEU A 278 6.88 26.66 11.76
CA LEU A 278 6.31 25.32 11.80
C LEU A 278 6.82 24.48 10.64
N THR A 279 7.19 23.23 10.94
CA THR A 279 7.48 22.21 9.92
C THR A 279 6.47 21.08 10.06
N VAL A 280 5.83 20.69 8.96
CA VAL A 280 4.89 19.56 8.87
C VAL A 280 5.28 18.67 7.68
N ASN A 281 4.77 17.45 7.64
CA ASN A 281 4.98 16.52 6.52
C ASN A 281 3.74 16.31 5.65
N GLN A 282 2.64 17.00 5.94
CA GLN A 282 1.35 16.88 5.25
C GLN A 282 0.92 18.22 4.65
N PHE A 283 0.59 18.19 3.36
CA PHE A 283 0.05 19.35 2.64
C PHE A 283 -1.34 19.74 3.14
N TYR A 284 -2.16 18.77 3.56
CA TYR A 284 -3.46 19.05 4.16
C TYR A 284 -3.32 19.92 5.42
N THR A 285 -2.46 19.49 6.35
CA THR A 285 -2.17 20.23 7.59
C THR A 285 -1.58 21.62 7.30
N ALA A 286 -0.70 21.74 6.29
CA ALA A 286 -0.17 23.03 5.87
C ALA A 286 -1.28 24.02 5.48
N GLY A 287 -2.26 23.58 4.68
CA GLY A 287 -3.42 24.39 4.31
C GLY A 287 -4.22 24.83 5.53
N GLN A 288 -4.53 23.89 6.43
CA GLN A 288 -5.33 24.15 7.63
C GLN A 288 -4.68 25.17 8.59
N VAL A 289 -3.35 25.20 8.67
CA VAL A 289 -2.63 26.18 9.50
C VAL A 289 -2.57 27.53 8.81
N VAL A 290 -2.26 27.56 7.51
CA VAL A 290 -2.09 28.82 6.76
C VAL A 290 -3.40 29.60 6.67
N THR A 291 -4.55 28.93 6.52
CA THR A 291 -5.85 29.62 6.51
C THR A 291 -6.19 30.33 7.83
N ARG A 292 -5.54 29.94 8.93
CA ARG A 292 -5.82 30.42 10.30
C ARG A 292 -4.66 31.19 10.93
N SER A 293 -3.64 31.57 10.15
CA SER A 293 -2.44 32.25 10.67
C SER A 293 -1.85 33.22 9.66
N ASP A 294 -0.87 34.02 10.11
CA ASP A 294 -0.03 34.85 9.24
C ASP A 294 1.24 34.14 8.76
N LEU A 295 1.18 32.81 8.64
CA LEU A 295 2.26 32.04 8.05
C LEU A 295 2.14 32.04 6.53
N LEU A 296 3.24 32.33 5.85
CA LEU A 296 3.41 31.99 4.44
C LEU A 296 3.76 30.51 4.31
N THR A 297 3.35 29.87 3.22
CA THR A 297 3.90 28.57 2.83
C THR A 297 4.22 28.55 1.35
N VAL A 298 5.12 27.67 0.92
CA VAL A 298 5.49 27.52 -0.48
C VAL A 298 5.16 26.11 -0.93
N LEU A 299 4.22 25.99 -1.86
CA LEU A 299 3.69 24.72 -2.34
C LEU A 299 3.78 24.65 -3.87
N PRO A 300 3.87 23.44 -4.46
CA PRO A 300 3.61 23.28 -5.88
C PRO A 300 2.17 23.72 -6.20
N LEU A 301 1.97 24.50 -7.26
CA LEU A 301 0.65 25.04 -7.64
C LEU A 301 -0.39 23.93 -7.79
N SER A 302 -0.01 22.81 -8.41
CA SER A 302 -0.91 21.66 -8.61
C SER A 302 -1.36 20.98 -7.30
N PHE A 303 -0.73 21.26 -6.17
CA PHE A 303 -1.05 20.64 -4.87
C PHE A 303 -1.94 21.53 -3.99
N ILE A 304 -2.32 22.73 -4.44
CA ILE A 304 -3.16 23.63 -3.65
C ILE A 304 -4.54 23.03 -3.38
N SER A 305 -5.17 22.40 -4.37
CA SER A 305 -6.46 21.72 -4.18
C SER A 305 -6.38 20.60 -3.14
N ALA A 306 -5.25 19.90 -3.06
CA ALA A 306 -5.03 18.84 -2.08
C ALA A 306 -4.97 19.34 -0.62
N THR A 307 -4.84 20.65 -0.42
CA THR A 307 -4.95 21.25 0.92
C THR A 307 -6.38 21.27 1.46
N GLY A 308 -7.39 21.02 0.61
CA GLY A 308 -8.81 21.15 0.96
C GLY A 308 -9.27 22.59 1.20
N ASN A 309 -8.44 23.59 0.90
CA ASN A 309 -8.70 25.00 1.22
C ASN A 309 -8.41 25.94 0.02
N GLN A 310 -8.48 25.45 -1.21
CA GLN A 310 -8.10 26.23 -2.39
C GLN A 310 -8.83 27.59 -2.47
N ASP A 311 -10.11 27.64 -2.13
CA ASP A 311 -10.92 28.87 -2.16
C ASP A 311 -10.67 29.81 -0.97
N HIS A 312 -9.90 29.34 0.02
CA HIS A 312 -9.53 30.08 1.23
C HIS A 312 -8.04 30.44 1.26
N LEU A 313 -7.36 30.37 0.12
CA LEU A 313 -5.94 30.64 -0.02
C LEU A 313 -5.71 31.63 -1.16
N VAL A 314 -4.79 32.56 -0.93
CA VAL A 314 -4.26 33.48 -1.95
C VAL A 314 -2.93 32.92 -2.45
N VAL A 315 -2.81 32.85 -3.77
CA VAL A 315 -1.64 32.36 -4.49
C VAL A 315 -0.85 33.53 -5.06
N ARG A 316 0.45 33.57 -4.81
CA ARG A 316 1.37 34.60 -5.30
C ARG A 316 2.61 33.96 -5.93
N GLU A 317 3.13 34.60 -6.97
CA GLU A 317 4.43 34.25 -7.53
C GLU A 317 5.53 34.43 -6.49
N LEU A 318 6.57 33.59 -6.56
CA LEU A 318 7.76 33.75 -5.73
C LEU A 318 8.58 34.98 -6.20
N PRO A 319 9.18 35.74 -5.28
CA PRO A 319 10.04 36.88 -5.63
C PRO A 319 11.45 36.50 -6.11
N PHE A 320 11.68 35.23 -6.40
CA PHE A 320 12.96 34.67 -6.83
C PHE A 320 12.71 33.41 -7.66
N ASP A 321 13.69 33.03 -8.46
CA ASP A 321 13.59 31.85 -9.31
C ASP A 321 13.78 30.56 -8.51
N LEU A 322 12.93 29.58 -8.82
CA LEU A 322 13.03 28.23 -8.29
C LEU A 322 12.76 27.23 -9.41
N ASN A 323 13.51 26.13 -9.40
CA ASN A 323 13.36 25.08 -10.41
C ASN A 323 11.91 24.55 -10.45
N ARG A 324 11.46 24.23 -11.66
CA ARG A 324 10.13 23.62 -11.87
C ARG A 324 10.04 22.28 -11.14
N VAL A 325 8.86 21.98 -10.65
CA VAL A 325 8.54 20.71 -10.01
C VAL A 325 8.11 19.74 -11.09
N ARG A 326 8.96 18.78 -11.40
CA ARG A 326 8.62 17.66 -12.27
C ARG A 326 8.08 16.52 -11.43
N VAL A 327 6.82 16.15 -11.65
CA VAL A 327 6.20 15.00 -11.00
C VAL A 327 6.31 13.79 -11.91
N GLU A 328 6.83 12.69 -11.36
CA GLU A 328 7.19 11.48 -12.08
C GLU A 328 6.68 10.27 -11.33
N MET A 329 6.52 9.17 -12.06
CA MET A 329 6.42 7.86 -11.46
C MET A 329 7.72 7.09 -11.64
N VAL A 330 8.14 6.34 -10.62
CA VAL A 330 9.37 5.55 -10.59
C VAL A 330 9.03 4.12 -10.17
N TRP A 331 9.53 3.14 -10.91
CA TRP A 331 9.35 1.71 -10.64
C TRP A 331 10.63 0.92 -10.91
N HIS A 332 10.66 -0.33 -10.48
CA HIS A 332 11.77 -1.24 -10.74
C HIS A 332 11.61 -1.92 -12.11
N MET A 333 12.68 -2.10 -12.88
CA MET A 333 12.65 -2.72 -14.22
C MET A 333 12.04 -4.13 -14.22
N ARG A 334 12.19 -4.89 -13.12
CA ARG A 334 11.50 -6.19 -12.91
C ARG A 334 9.98 -6.14 -13.07
N LYS A 335 9.37 -4.96 -12.90
CA LYS A 335 7.93 -4.71 -13.06
C LYS A 335 7.59 -4.09 -14.41
N ASP A 336 8.57 -3.91 -15.29
CA ASP A 336 8.34 -3.24 -16.57
C ASP A 336 7.48 -4.09 -17.50
N SER A 337 7.79 -5.39 -17.56
CA SER A 337 7.06 -6.39 -18.33
C SER A 337 5.87 -7.03 -17.59
N ASP A 338 5.65 -6.68 -16.31
CA ASP A 338 4.51 -7.16 -15.51
C ASP A 338 3.19 -6.55 -16.03
N PRO A 339 2.25 -7.35 -16.57
CA PRO A 339 1.02 -6.83 -17.16
C PRO A 339 0.12 -6.08 -16.16
N ALA A 340 0.03 -6.56 -14.91
CA ALA A 340 -0.76 -5.91 -13.87
C ALA A 340 -0.14 -4.56 -13.48
N HIS A 341 1.19 -4.51 -13.38
CA HIS A 341 1.89 -3.26 -13.12
C HIS A 341 1.78 -2.28 -14.30
N ARG A 342 1.84 -2.75 -15.55
CA ARG A 342 1.56 -1.91 -16.74
C ARG A 342 0.16 -1.33 -16.70
N TRP A 343 -0.85 -2.12 -16.33
CA TRP A 343 -2.22 -1.64 -16.16
C TRP A 343 -2.27 -0.51 -15.11
N LEU A 344 -1.65 -0.71 -13.93
CA LEU A 344 -1.53 0.34 -12.91
C LEU A 344 -0.87 1.61 -13.47
N ARG A 345 0.28 1.49 -14.15
CA ARG A 345 0.99 2.65 -14.74
C ARG A 345 0.10 3.37 -15.77
N GLY A 346 -0.68 2.63 -16.55
CA GLY A 346 -1.67 3.16 -17.48
C GLY A 346 -2.74 3.99 -16.76
N LEU A 347 -3.31 3.47 -15.66
CA LEU A 347 -4.28 4.21 -14.86
C LEU A 347 -3.68 5.48 -14.25
N VAL A 348 -2.45 5.42 -13.72
CA VAL A 348 -1.76 6.57 -13.14
C VAL A 348 -1.48 7.65 -14.18
N ALA A 349 -1.06 7.25 -15.39
CA ALA A 349 -0.83 8.17 -16.49
C ALA A 349 -2.15 8.82 -16.99
N ALA A 350 -3.23 8.03 -17.10
CA ALA A 350 -4.54 8.50 -17.57
C ALA A 350 -5.22 9.45 -16.59
N GLY A 351 -5.19 9.15 -15.28
CA GLY A 351 -5.84 9.95 -14.24
C GLY A 351 -5.38 11.40 -14.20
N ARG A 352 -4.25 11.76 -14.82
CA ARG A 352 -3.74 13.13 -14.79
C ARG A 352 -4.21 14.02 -15.93
N GLN A 353 -4.73 13.46 -17.03
CA GLN A 353 -5.20 14.26 -18.17
C GLN A 353 -6.39 15.18 -17.83
N ASP A 354 -7.07 14.95 -16.69
CA ASP A 354 -8.28 15.68 -16.27
C ASP A 354 -8.05 16.86 -15.29
N THR A 355 -6.81 17.19 -14.89
CA THR A 355 -6.60 18.34 -13.96
C THR A 355 -5.93 19.53 -14.67
N PRO A 356 -6.69 20.57 -15.08
CA PRO A 356 -6.12 21.75 -15.72
C PRO A 356 -5.22 22.54 -14.75
N ASP A 357 -4.09 23.01 -15.26
CA ASP A 357 -3.10 23.87 -14.59
C ASP A 357 -3.62 25.33 -14.51
N GLN A 358 -4.88 25.54 -14.11
CA GLN A 358 -5.49 26.86 -13.99
C GLN A 358 -5.49 27.33 -12.53
N PRO A 359 -4.96 28.53 -12.23
CA PRO A 359 -5.08 29.12 -10.90
C PRO A 359 -6.56 29.36 -10.56
N PRO A 360 -6.95 29.25 -9.28
CA PRO A 360 -8.30 29.65 -8.87
C PRO A 360 -8.54 31.11 -9.30
N ALA A 361 -9.71 31.37 -9.90
CA ALA A 361 -10.10 32.71 -10.32
C ALA A 361 -9.99 33.65 -9.11
N ALA A 362 -9.33 34.80 -9.31
CA ALA A 362 -9.20 35.81 -8.27
C ALA A 362 -10.60 36.14 -7.73
N ALA A 363 -10.78 36.03 -6.41
CA ALA A 363 -12.04 36.37 -5.76
C ALA A 363 -12.48 37.77 -6.22
N PRO A 364 -13.75 37.96 -6.64
CA PRO A 364 -14.22 39.27 -7.06
C PRO A 364 -14.03 40.25 -5.91
N ALA A 365 -13.40 41.39 -6.20
CA ALA A 365 -13.30 42.49 -5.27
C ALA A 365 -14.73 42.85 -4.84
N SER A 366 -15.07 42.56 -3.59
CA SER A 366 -16.34 42.99 -2.99
C SER A 366 -16.32 44.51 -2.97
N ALA A 367 -16.98 45.12 -3.95
CA ALA A 367 -17.36 46.52 -3.86
C ALA A 367 -18.40 46.66 -2.75
N ARG A 368 -17.99 47.27 -1.63
CA ARG A 368 -18.80 48.15 -0.79
C ARG A 368 -17.93 48.85 0.23
#